data_AF-A0A7S3CDW7-F1
#
_entry.id   AF-A0A7S3CDW7-F1
#
_cell.length_a   1.000
_cell.length_b   1.000
_cell.length_c   1.000
_cell.angle_alpha   90.00
_cell.angle_beta   90.00
_cell.angle_gamma   90.00
#
_symmetry.space_group_name_H-M   'P 1'
#
loop_
_entity.id
_entity.type
_entity.pdbx_description
1 polymer ?
#
loop_
_entity_poly.entity_id
_entity_poly.type
_entity_poly.pdbx_seq_one_letter_code
_entity_poly.pdbx_strand_id
1 'polypeptide(L)'
;QKELSKCDKRSAQITNEMDDIQAEISNIGVERKKLEHKLSKLDKHCQEASDTVASLLKKHPWIKSEKQFFGMPGTDYDWESQDPEETLEQLAKAEAAHNAMAKKINKKVMNMFDKAESEYNQLTEKKRIVMNDKESIEKVIAELDEKKRETLEKTWI
;
A
#
# COMPACT_ATOMS: atom_id res chain seq x y z
N GLN A 1 -36.94 22.35 -79.88
CA GLN A 1 -37.76 22.27 -78.65
C GLN A 1 -37.64 20.92 -77.92
N LYS A 2 -37.84 19.74 -78.54
CA LYS A 2 -37.73 18.44 -77.85
C LYS A 2 -36.34 18.12 -77.26
N GLU A 3 -35.25 18.43 -77.97
CA GLU A 3 -33.89 18.15 -77.48
C GLU A 3 -33.46 19.08 -76.32
N LEU A 4 -33.93 20.33 -76.34
CA LEU A 4 -33.69 21.28 -75.23
C LEU A 4 -34.34 20.77 -73.94
N SER A 5 -35.60 20.33 -74.01
CA SER A 5 -36.34 19.76 -72.86
C SER A 5 -35.70 18.47 -72.33
N LYS A 6 -35.10 17.64 -73.18
CA LYS A 6 -34.33 16.46 -72.72
C LYS A 6 -33.05 16.86 -72.00
N CYS A 7 -32.35 17.88 -72.49
CA CYS A 7 -31.17 18.44 -71.84
C CYS A 7 -31.54 19.02 -70.47
N ASP A 8 -32.62 19.79 -70.38
CA ASP A 8 -33.11 20.36 -69.11
C ASP A 8 -33.47 19.27 -68.08
N LYS A 9 -34.15 18.20 -68.51
CA LYS A 9 -34.45 17.05 -67.65
C LYS A 9 -33.19 16.35 -67.14
N ARG A 10 -32.17 16.21 -68.00
CA ARG A 10 -30.90 15.58 -67.63
C ARG A 10 -30.08 16.45 -66.69
N SER A 11 -30.06 17.76 -66.89
CA SER A 11 -29.44 18.71 -65.97
C SER A 11 -30.12 18.66 -64.60
N ALA A 12 -31.45 18.68 -64.54
CA ALA A 12 -32.19 18.56 -63.28
C ALA A 12 -31.92 17.23 -62.55
N GLN A 13 -31.84 16.13 -63.29
CA GLN A 13 -31.48 14.82 -62.70
C GLN A 13 -30.07 14.83 -62.12
N ILE A 14 -29.08 15.36 -62.85
CA ILE A 14 -27.70 15.47 -62.38
C ILE A 14 -27.61 16.38 -61.14
N THR A 15 -28.38 17.48 -61.09
CA THR A 15 -28.43 18.36 -59.92
C THR A 15 -28.99 17.64 -58.69
N ASN A 16 -30.07 16.87 -58.83
CA ASN A 16 -30.62 16.09 -57.71
C ASN A 16 -29.62 15.02 -57.23
N GLU A 17 -28.99 14.29 -58.15
CA GLU A 17 -27.95 13.31 -57.81
C GLU A 17 -26.76 13.97 -57.10
N MET A 18 -26.37 15.19 -57.51
CA MET A 18 -25.32 15.97 -56.85
C MET A 18 -25.73 16.37 -55.43
N ASP A 19 -26.97 16.83 -55.23
CA ASP A 19 -27.48 17.22 -53.91
C ASP A 19 -27.57 16.01 -52.95
N ASP A 20 -28.01 14.85 -53.45
CA ASP A 20 -28.06 13.60 -52.69
C ASP A 20 -26.65 13.14 -52.26
N ILE A 21 -25.69 13.14 -53.20
CA ILE A 21 -24.28 12.82 -52.91
C ILE A 21 -23.71 13.82 -51.90
N GLN A 22 -24.03 15.11 -52.03
CA GLN A 22 -23.56 16.14 -51.10
C GLN A 22 -24.13 15.94 -49.68
N ALA A 23 -25.39 15.52 -49.57
CA ALA A 23 -25.99 15.15 -48.29
C ALA A 23 -25.33 13.91 -47.67
N GLU A 24 -25.02 12.90 -48.49
CA GLU A 24 -24.33 11.68 -48.05
C GLU A 24 -22.90 11.97 -47.56
N ILE A 25 -22.15 12.80 -48.30
CA ILE A 25 -20.81 13.28 -47.89
C ILE A 25 -20.88 13.99 -46.54
N SER A 26 -21.88 14.85 -46.34
CA SER A 26 -22.08 15.56 -45.07
C SER A 26 -22.35 14.58 -43.92
N ASN A 27 -23.23 13.60 -44.14
CA ASN A 27 -23.57 12.58 -43.15
C ASN A 27 -22.36 11.70 -42.78
N ILE A 28 -21.61 11.22 -43.79
CA ILE A 28 -20.35 10.48 -43.59
C ILE A 28 -19.34 11.33 -42.82
N GLY A 29 -19.24 12.63 -43.12
CA GLY A 29 -18.37 13.56 -42.40
C GLY A 29 -18.72 13.69 -40.91
N VAL A 30 -20.01 13.68 -40.57
CA VAL A 30 -20.48 13.68 -39.18
C VAL A 30 -20.15 12.36 -38.48
N GLU A 31 -20.41 11.22 -39.13
CA GLU A 31 -20.09 9.91 -38.56
C GLU A 31 -18.58 9.70 -38.38
N ARG A 32 -17.76 10.18 -39.32
CA ARG A 32 -16.30 10.16 -39.17
C ARG A 32 -15.85 10.92 -37.92
N LYS A 33 -16.36 12.13 -37.71
CA LYS A 33 -16.05 12.92 -36.50
C LYS A 33 -16.49 12.21 -35.22
N LYS A 34 -17.68 11.58 -35.22
CA LYS A 34 -18.14 10.79 -34.05
C LYS A 34 -17.20 9.62 -33.76
N LEU A 35 -16.76 8.90 -34.78
CA LEU A 35 -15.82 7.79 -34.63
C LEU A 35 -14.44 8.29 -34.17
N GLU A 36 -13.92 9.40 -34.71
CA GLU A 36 -12.68 10.03 -34.26
C GLU A 36 -12.75 10.41 -32.78
N HIS A 37 -13.85 11.01 -32.32
CA HIS A 37 -14.03 11.31 -30.90
C HIS A 37 -14.12 10.06 -30.02
N LYS A 38 -14.82 9.01 -30.47
CA LYS A 38 -14.88 7.73 -29.75
C LYS A 38 -13.49 7.10 -29.64
N LEU A 39 -12.72 7.09 -30.73
CA LEU A 39 -11.34 6.59 -30.73
C LEU A 39 -10.46 7.36 -29.77
N SER A 40 -10.50 8.70 -29.81
CA SER A 40 -9.73 9.53 -28.89
C SER A 40 -10.10 9.29 -27.43
N LYS A 41 -11.40 9.07 -27.13
CA LYS A 41 -11.85 8.74 -25.78
C LYS A 41 -11.36 7.37 -25.33
N LEU A 42 -11.46 6.36 -26.20
CA LEU A 42 -10.99 5.01 -25.90
C LEU A 42 -9.48 4.98 -25.69
N ASP A 43 -8.71 5.70 -26.51
CA ASP A 43 -7.26 5.82 -26.38
C ASP A 43 -6.86 6.38 -25.01
N LYS A 44 -7.53 7.47 -24.58
CA LYS A 44 -7.35 8.03 -23.23
C LYS A 44 -7.69 7.03 -22.13
N HIS A 45 -8.83 6.34 -22.25
CA HIS A 45 -9.22 5.33 -21.26
C HIS A 45 -8.22 4.16 -21.19
N CYS A 46 -7.68 3.72 -22.33
CA CYS A 46 -6.64 2.70 -22.39
C CYS A 46 -5.36 3.16 -21.69
N GLN A 47 -4.95 4.41 -21.94
CA GLN A 47 -3.78 4.99 -21.28
C GLN A 47 -3.98 5.10 -19.76
N GLU A 48 -5.12 5.63 -19.31
CA GLU A 48 -5.47 5.75 -17.89
C GLU A 48 -5.52 4.38 -17.20
N ALA A 49 -6.10 3.37 -17.85
CA ALA A 49 -6.14 2.00 -17.34
C ALA A 49 -4.73 1.41 -17.23
N SER A 50 -3.88 1.60 -18.24
CA SER A 50 -2.49 1.14 -18.24
C SER A 50 -1.70 1.80 -17.10
N ASP A 51 -1.83 3.11 -16.92
CA ASP A 51 -1.16 3.86 -15.86
C ASP A 51 -1.64 3.43 -14.47
N THR A 52 -2.93 3.14 -14.33
CA THR A 52 -3.52 2.61 -13.09
C THR A 52 -2.93 1.25 -12.75
N VAL A 53 -2.84 0.33 -13.73
CA VAL A 53 -2.23 -1.00 -13.53
C VAL A 53 -0.76 -0.86 -13.14
N ALA A 54 0.01 -0.01 -13.83
CA ALA A 54 1.41 0.22 -13.49
C ALA A 54 1.58 0.78 -12.07
N SER A 55 0.72 1.71 -11.67
CA SER A 55 0.68 2.27 -10.32
C SER A 55 0.36 1.21 -9.26
N LEU A 56 -0.63 0.35 -9.50
CA LEU A 56 -1.00 -0.74 -8.59
C LEU A 56 0.14 -1.76 -8.44
N LEU A 57 0.76 -2.17 -9.55
CA LEU A 57 1.91 -3.10 -9.51
C LEU A 57 3.12 -2.51 -8.78
N LYS A 58 3.30 -1.19 -8.79
CA LYS A 58 4.36 -0.51 -8.04
C LYS A 58 4.03 -0.41 -6.55
N LYS A 59 2.79 -0.08 -6.20
CA LYS A 59 2.33 0.04 -4.80
C LYS A 59 2.25 -1.30 -4.09
N HIS A 60 1.97 -2.37 -4.83
CA HIS A 60 1.71 -3.70 -4.29
C HIS A 60 2.65 -4.75 -4.90
N PRO A 61 3.92 -4.83 -4.44
CA PRO A 61 4.90 -5.78 -4.98
C PRO A 61 4.48 -7.25 -4.88
N TRP A 62 3.67 -7.60 -3.87
CA TRP A 62 3.14 -8.95 -3.66
C TRP A 62 2.33 -9.47 -4.85
N ILE A 63 1.68 -8.57 -5.62
CA ILE A 63 0.93 -8.94 -6.82
C ILE A 63 1.81 -9.72 -7.80
N LYS A 64 3.11 -9.40 -7.93
CA LYS A 64 3.99 -10.12 -8.85
C LYS A 64 4.14 -11.60 -8.49
N SER A 65 4.17 -11.91 -7.21
CA SER A 65 4.33 -13.28 -6.70
C SER A 65 3.02 -14.06 -6.76
N GLU A 66 1.89 -13.38 -6.57
CA GLU A 66 0.59 -14.02 -6.38
C GLU A 66 -0.32 -13.93 -7.61
N LYS A 67 0.05 -13.15 -8.63
CA LYS A 67 -0.69 -13.00 -9.89
C LYS A 67 -1.03 -14.34 -10.56
N GLN A 68 -0.19 -15.37 -10.38
CA GLN A 68 -0.45 -16.69 -10.94
C GLN A 68 -1.69 -17.38 -10.35
N PHE A 69 -2.12 -16.98 -9.16
CA PHE A 69 -3.30 -17.52 -8.48
C PHE A 69 -4.57 -16.72 -8.79
N PHE A 70 -4.47 -15.55 -9.43
CA PHE A 70 -5.62 -14.69 -9.69
C PHE A 70 -6.63 -15.37 -10.62
N GLY A 71 -7.88 -15.45 -10.17
CA GLY A 71 -8.96 -16.11 -10.91
C GLY A 71 -8.87 -17.64 -10.90
N MET A 72 -7.96 -18.25 -10.12
CA MET A 72 -7.90 -19.70 -10.00
C MET A 72 -9.01 -20.19 -9.06
N PRO A 73 -9.84 -21.16 -9.52
CA PRO A 73 -10.93 -21.68 -8.71
C PRO A 73 -10.40 -22.41 -7.47
N GLY A 74 -11.05 -22.18 -6.33
CA GLY A 74 -10.64 -22.75 -5.04
C GLY A 74 -9.39 -22.12 -4.41
N THR A 75 -8.96 -20.96 -4.89
CA THR A 75 -7.94 -20.13 -4.23
C THR A 75 -8.60 -18.89 -3.59
N ASP A 76 -7.86 -18.16 -2.74
CA ASP A 76 -8.32 -16.87 -2.18
C ASP A 76 -8.57 -15.78 -3.25
N TYR A 77 -8.27 -16.08 -4.52
CA TYR A 77 -8.50 -15.20 -5.66
C TYR A 77 -9.53 -15.75 -6.64
N ASP A 78 -10.42 -16.65 -6.20
CA ASP A 78 -11.53 -17.16 -6.99
C ASP A 78 -12.65 -16.11 -7.10
N TRP A 79 -12.68 -15.40 -8.23
CA TRP A 79 -13.64 -14.33 -8.52
C TRP A 79 -15.07 -14.82 -8.74
N GLU A 80 -15.29 -16.11 -8.99
CA GLU A 80 -16.64 -16.65 -9.18
C GLU A 80 -17.27 -17.05 -7.85
N SER A 81 -16.46 -17.55 -6.91
CA SER A 81 -16.94 -17.94 -5.58
C SER A 81 -17.07 -16.78 -4.60
N GLN A 82 -16.32 -15.70 -4.83
CA GLN A 82 -16.17 -14.62 -3.87
C GLN A 82 -16.61 -13.29 -4.48
N ASP A 83 -17.68 -12.71 -3.93
CA ASP A 83 -18.22 -11.44 -4.41
C ASP A 83 -17.23 -10.29 -4.12
N PRO A 84 -16.76 -9.56 -5.15
CA PRO A 84 -15.90 -8.39 -4.98
C PRO A 84 -16.51 -7.31 -4.07
N GLU A 85 -17.84 -7.15 -4.06
CA GLU A 85 -18.48 -6.12 -3.25
C GLU A 85 -18.52 -6.50 -1.76
N GLU A 86 -18.82 -7.77 -1.46
CA GLU A 86 -18.79 -8.28 -0.09
C GLU A 86 -17.37 -8.26 0.49
N THR A 87 -16.37 -8.63 -0.30
CA THR A 87 -14.96 -8.59 0.13
C THR A 87 -14.46 -7.18 0.39
N LEU A 88 -14.88 -6.19 -0.41
CA LEU A 88 -14.59 -4.78 -0.14
C LEU A 88 -15.23 -4.30 1.16
N GLU A 89 -16.47 -4.72 1.46
CA GLU A 89 -17.12 -4.37 2.72
C GLU A 89 -16.40 -5.00 3.92
N GLN A 90 -16.00 -6.26 3.80
CA GLN A 90 -15.22 -6.96 4.81
C GLN A 90 -13.86 -6.30 5.02
N LEU A 91 -13.17 -5.88 3.94
CA LEU A 91 -11.92 -5.13 4.01
C LEU A 91 -12.13 -3.79 4.75
N ALA A 92 -13.16 -3.03 4.40
CA ALA A 92 -13.46 -1.76 5.05
C ALA A 92 -13.75 -1.93 6.57
N LYS A 93 -14.49 -2.97 6.94
CA LYS A 93 -14.72 -3.34 8.36
C LYS A 93 -13.41 -3.70 9.07
N ALA A 94 -12.55 -4.48 8.43
CA ALA A 94 -11.26 -4.87 8.97
C ALA A 94 -10.32 -3.66 9.14
N GLU A 95 -10.25 -2.77 8.16
CA GLU A 95 -9.47 -1.53 8.23
C GLU A 95 -9.98 -0.59 9.33
N ALA A 96 -11.30 -0.45 9.46
CA ALA A 96 -11.91 0.34 10.54
C ALA A 96 -11.56 -0.25 11.92
N ALA A 97 -11.63 -1.57 12.08
CA ALA A 97 -11.25 -2.27 13.30
C ALA A 97 -9.74 -2.11 13.59
N HIS A 98 -8.89 -2.29 12.58
CA HIS A 98 -7.44 -2.08 12.68
C HIS A 98 -7.13 -0.65 13.11
N ASN A 99 -7.73 0.35 12.48
CA ASN A 99 -7.53 1.76 12.82
C ASN A 99 -8.05 2.10 14.22
N ALA A 100 -9.19 1.52 14.64
CA ALA A 100 -9.69 1.67 15.99
C ALA A 100 -8.73 1.05 17.02
N MET A 101 -8.19 -0.14 16.74
CA MET A 101 -7.17 -0.79 17.57
C MET A 101 -5.86 0.01 17.60
N ALA A 102 -5.39 0.49 16.44
CA ALA A 102 -4.20 1.33 16.34
C ALA A 102 -4.34 2.64 17.14
N LYS A 103 -5.55 3.22 17.20
CA LYS A 103 -5.85 4.37 18.07
C LYS A 103 -5.89 3.99 19.56
N LYS A 104 -6.35 2.77 19.89
CA LYS A 104 -6.33 2.23 21.26
C LYS A 104 -4.92 1.88 21.74
N ILE A 105 -4.02 1.51 20.82
CA ILE A 105 -2.59 1.39 21.09
C ILE A 105 -2.03 2.80 21.30
N ASN A 106 -2.09 3.25 22.54
CA ASN A 106 -1.53 4.52 22.94
C ASN A 106 -0.01 4.40 22.84
N LYS A 107 0.61 5.03 21.83
CA LYS A 107 2.08 5.03 21.63
C LYS A 107 2.86 5.46 22.89
N LYS A 108 2.22 6.19 23.82
CA LYS A 108 2.79 6.49 25.14
C LYS A 108 3.05 5.24 25.98
N VAL A 109 2.23 4.20 25.88
CA VAL A 109 2.40 2.94 26.62
C VAL A 109 3.64 2.21 26.16
N MET A 110 3.94 2.21 24.85
CA MET A 110 5.20 1.65 24.33
C MET A 110 6.41 2.37 24.94
N ASN A 111 6.43 3.71 24.87
CA ASN A 111 7.50 4.50 25.48
C ASN A 111 7.56 4.35 27.01
N MET A 112 6.43 4.12 27.69
CA MET A 112 6.39 3.85 29.12
C MET A 112 6.95 2.46 29.45
N PHE A 113 6.70 1.45 28.62
CA PHE A 113 7.30 0.13 28.75
C PHE A 113 8.81 0.20 28.58
N ASP A 114 9.30 0.84 27.52
CA ASP A 114 10.74 1.01 27.28
C ASP A 114 11.41 1.75 28.44
N LYS A 115 10.73 2.76 29.00
CA LYS A 115 11.23 3.50 30.17
C LYS A 115 11.25 2.63 31.42
N ALA A 116 10.20 1.86 31.70
CA ALA A 116 10.14 0.97 32.85
C ALA A 116 11.20 -0.15 32.77
N GLU A 117 11.44 -0.69 31.57
CA GLU A 117 12.51 -1.67 31.33
C GLU A 117 13.89 -1.05 31.57
N SER A 118 14.13 0.17 31.08
CA SER A 118 15.37 0.91 31.33
C SER A 118 15.60 1.18 32.82
N GLU A 119 14.57 1.65 33.54
CA GLU A 119 14.63 1.89 34.98
C GLU A 119 14.90 0.58 35.76
N TYR A 120 14.27 -0.53 35.36
CA TYR A 120 14.50 -1.85 35.94
C TYR A 120 15.95 -2.33 35.73
N ASN A 121 16.48 -2.21 34.52
CA ASN A 121 17.84 -2.59 34.19
C ASN A 121 18.86 -1.76 34.98
N GLN A 122 18.65 -0.45 35.07
CA GLN A 122 19.48 0.44 35.89
C GLN A 122 19.45 0.04 37.38
N LEU A 123 18.27 -0.29 37.91
CA LEU A 123 18.13 -0.70 39.31
C LEU A 123 18.83 -2.04 39.58
N THR A 124 18.72 -2.98 38.64
CA THR A 124 19.39 -4.29 38.71
C THR A 124 20.90 -4.13 38.70
N GLU A 125 21.43 -3.24 37.87
CA GLU A 125 22.86 -2.95 37.83
C GLU A 125 23.34 -2.26 39.12
N LYS A 126 22.60 -1.27 39.62
CA LYS A 126 22.90 -0.65 40.92
C LYS A 126 22.91 -1.68 42.06
N LYS A 127 21.94 -2.60 42.07
CA LYS A 127 21.88 -3.68 43.05
C LYS A 127 23.11 -4.58 42.96
N ARG A 128 23.55 -4.93 41.74
CA ARG A 128 24.76 -5.73 41.51
C ARG A 128 26.01 -5.05 42.07
N ILE A 129 26.17 -3.75 41.82
CA ILE A 129 27.30 -2.96 42.33
C ILE A 129 27.31 -2.97 43.87
N VAL A 130 26.17 -2.66 44.51
CA VAL A 130 26.07 -2.63 45.97
C VAL A 130 26.38 -3.99 46.61
N MET A 131 25.94 -5.09 45.99
CA MET A 131 26.26 -6.44 46.46
C MET A 131 27.75 -6.74 46.38
N ASN A 132 28.40 -6.38 45.26
CA ASN A 132 29.84 -6.56 45.09
C ASN A 132 30.66 -5.71 46.09
N ASP A 133 30.26 -4.45 46.30
CA ASP A 133 30.93 -3.57 47.27
C ASP A 133 30.80 -4.12 48.68
N LYS A 134 29.62 -4.66 49.04
CA LYS A 134 29.39 -5.33 50.31
C LYS A 134 30.35 -6.52 50.50
N GLU A 135 30.43 -7.42 49.52
CA GLU A 135 31.34 -8.57 49.56
C GLU A 135 32.81 -8.14 49.69
N SER A 136 33.20 -7.09 48.97
CA SER A 136 34.56 -6.53 49.04
C SER A 136 34.88 -5.98 50.43
N ILE A 137 33.96 -5.22 51.05
CA ILE A 137 34.13 -4.70 52.41
C ILE A 137 34.24 -5.84 53.42
N GLU A 138 33.37 -6.85 53.33
CA GLU A 138 33.42 -8.02 54.22
C GLU A 138 34.78 -8.75 54.11
N LYS A 139 35.32 -8.89 52.89
CA LYS A 139 36.64 -9.48 52.67
C LYS A 139 37.77 -8.65 53.27
N VAL A 140 37.77 -7.34 53.06
CA VAL A 140 38.79 -6.42 53.62
C VAL A 140 38.76 -6.44 55.15
N ILE A 141 37.57 -6.47 55.77
CA ILE A 141 37.44 -6.59 57.22
C ILE A 141 38.08 -7.90 57.71
N ALA A 142 37.78 -9.03 57.07
CA ALA A 142 38.37 -10.32 57.44
C ALA A 142 39.91 -10.33 57.30
N GLU A 143 40.45 -9.72 56.24
CA GLU A 143 41.91 -9.58 56.05
C GLU A 143 42.56 -8.69 57.12
N LEU A 144 41.89 -7.60 57.53
CA LEU A 144 42.37 -6.72 58.60
C LEU A 144 42.36 -7.42 59.97
N ASP A 145 41.33 -8.21 60.26
CA ASP A 145 41.22 -8.99 61.49
C ASP A 145 42.32 -10.06 61.57
N GLU A 146 42.63 -10.74 60.47
CA GLU A 146 43.76 -11.67 60.38
C GLU A 146 45.08 -10.96 60.67
N LYS A 147 45.35 -9.86 59.96
CA LYS A 147 46.60 -9.10 60.12
C LYS A 147 46.77 -8.54 61.54
N LYS A 148 45.67 -8.15 62.19
CA LYS A 148 45.67 -7.72 63.59
C LYS A 148 46.06 -8.88 64.52
N ARG A 149 45.51 -10.08 64.31
CA ARG A 149 45.88 -11.29 65.06
C ARG A 149 47.35 -11.65 64.87
N GLU A 150 47.84 -11.70 63.64
CA GLU A 150 49.25 -11.97 63.33
C GLU A 150 50.19 -10.95 64.00
N THR A 151 49.81 -9.67 64.00
CA THR A 151 50.62 -8.60 64.62
C THR A 151 50.66 -8.76 66.14
N LEU A 152 49.53 -9.10 66.77
CA LEU A 152 49.47 -9.42 68.19
C LEU A 152 50.37 -10.62 68.51
N GLU A 153 50.26 -11.73 67.79
CA GLU A 153 51.12 -12.91 68.00
C GLU A 153 52.62 -12.57 67.92
N LYS A 154 53.03 -11.75 66.94
CA LYS A 154 54.43 -11.30 66.80
C LYS A 154 54.91 -10.35 67.92
N THR A 155 54.01 -9.66 68.60
CA THR A 155 54.37 -8.68 69.65
C THR A 155 54.46 -9.34 71.04
N TRP A 156 53.85 -10.50 71.22
CA TRP A 156 53.79 -11.24 72.49
C TRP A 156 54.70 -12.49 72.54
N ILE A 157 55.45 -12.76 71.46
CA ILE A 157 56.59 -13.71 71.41
C ILE A 157 57.88 -12.91 71.39
#